data_AF-A0A7C5SPG1-F1
#
_entry.id   AF-A0A7C5SPG1-F1
#
_cell.length_a   1.000
_cell.length_b   1.000
_cell.length_c   1.000
_cell.angle_alpha   90.00
_cell.angle_beta   90.00
_cell.angle_gamma   90.00
#
_symmetry.space_group_name_H-M   'P 1'
#
loop_
_entity.id
_entity.type
_entity.pdbx_description
1 polymer ?
#
loop_
_entity_poly.entity_id
_entity_poly.type
_entity_poly.pdbx_seq_one_letter_code
_entity_poly.pdbx_strand_id
1 'polypeptide(L)'
;MLRRILCTLALGLLPALATTYRSVSVADAVQGRAEAGYVMVSGRFLAFGSYQGLVRGVIAGARFALPVEGQVFDYRPQPGAFLEVWGELERGPDGWRLRFHNARPPGEARGPRPAGRPRPGEVLRVWLRVYSTGGVAARTVGRSEDGRSFYLRNYTGGPGVRCLVGRLLEADVFEVAETCPDE
;
A
#
# COMPACT_ATOMS: atom_id res chain seq x y z
N MET A 1 -63.54 -5.91 2.03
CA MET A 1 -62.63 -5.35 1.02
C MET A 1 -61.48 -4.62 1.71
N LEU A 2 -60.28 -5.19 1.73
CA LEU A 2 -58.99 -4.50 1.47
C LEU A 2 -57.85 -5.53 1.66
N ARG A 3 -57.34 -6.05 0.54
CA ARG A 3 -56.08 -6.81 0.48
C ARG A 3 -54.94 -5.81 0.68
N ARG A 4 -54.15 -5.93 1.75
CA ARG A 4 -52.84 -5.26 1.84
C ARG A 4 -51.77 -6.21 1.31
N ILE A 5 -51.36 -5.97 0.07
CA ILE A 5 -50.13 -6.50 -0.51
C ILE A 5 -48.99 -5.71 0.13
N LEU A 6 -48.18 -6.37 0.97
CA LEU A 6 -46.88 -5.84 1.38
C LEU A 6 -45.84 -6.43 0.42
N CYS A 7 -45.51 -5.65 -0.61
CA CYS A 7 -44.31 -5.88 -1.39
C CYS A 7 -43.13 -5.15 -0.73
N THR A 8 -42.01 -5.87 -0.69
CA THR A 8 -40.62 -5.39 -0.82
C THR A 8 -40.08 -4.44 0.23
N LEU A 9 -39.13 -4.96 1.03
CA LEU A 9 -37.80 -4.38 1.19
C LEU A 9 -36.87 -5.48 1.74
N ALA A 10 -36.48 -6.41 0.86
CA ALA A 10 -35.24 -7.15 1.05
C ALA A 10 -34.11 -6.16 0.78
N LEU A 11 -33.73 -5.38 1.80
CA LEU A 11 -32.47 -4.65 1.81
C LEU A 11 -31.36 -5.70 1.72
N GLY A 12 -30.78 -5.84 0.53
CA GLY A 12 -29.56 -6.58 0.30
C GLY A 12 -28.44 -6.01 1.18
N LEU A 13 -28.19 -6.68 2.29
CA LEU A 13 -26.90 -6.62 2.98
C LEU A 13 -25.90 -7.39 2.11
N LEU A 14 -25.38 -6.74 1.06
CA LEU A 14 -24.10 -7.15 0.49
C LEU A 14 -23.05 -6.80 1.55
N PRO A 15 -22.38 -7.78 2.20
CA PRO A 15 -21.21 -7.45 2.98
C PRO A 15 -20.21 -6.83 2.01
N ALA A 16 -19.69 -5.65 2.36
CA ALA A 16 -18.51 -5.12 1.71
C ALA A 16 -17.45 -6.23 1.71
N LEU A 17 -17.12 -6.76 0.53
CA LEU A 17 -16.17 -7.85 0.37
C LEU A 17 -14.87 -7.41 1.04
N ALA A 18 -14.58 -7.95 2.22
CA ALA A 18 -13.24 -7.85 2.79
C ALA A 18 -12.32 -8.57 1.79
N THR A 19 -11.54 -7.79 1.03
CA THR A 19 -10.60 -8.35 0.06
C THR A 19 -9.69 -9.31 0.80
N THR A 20 -9.91 -10.61 0.57
CA THR A 20 -9.18 -11.66 1.28
C THR A 20 -8.00 -12.05 0.41
N TYR A 21 -6.79 -11.80 0.89
CA TYR A 21 -5.57 -12.18 0.20
C TYR A 21 -5.35 -13.68 0.34
N ARG A 22 -5.23 -14.39 -0.77
CA ARG A 22 -4.91 -15.82 -0.76
C ARG A 22 -3.42 -16.03 -0.50
N SER A 23 -3.08 -16.93 0.42
CA SER A 23 -1.67 -17.30 0.63
C SER A 23 -1.11 -18.06 -0.57
N VAL A 24 0.04 -17.61 -1.08
CA VAL A 24 0.72 -18.18 -2.25
C VAL A 24 2.23 -18.28 -1.97
N SER A 25 2.84 -19.40 -2.35
CA SER A 25 4.30 -19.54 -2.25
C SER A 25 5.02 -18.76 -3.35
N VAL A 26 6.25 -18.30 -3.07
CA VAL A 26 7.09 -17.65 -4.09
C VAL A 26 7.27 -18.55 -5.33
N ALA A 27 7.43 -19.86 -5.12
CA ALA A 27 7.60 -20.82 -6.21
C ALA A 27 6.34 -20.90 -7.10
N ASP A 28 5.15 -21.02 -6.49
CA ASP A 28 3.90 -21.16 -7.24
C ASP A 28 3.56 -19.88 -8.02
N ALA A 29 3.85 -18.70 -7.46
CA ALA A 29 3.71 -17.43 -8.16
C ALA A 29 4.63 -17.37 -9.38
N VAL A 30 5.94 -17.60 -9.20
CA VAL A 30 6.93 -17.48 -10.28
C VAL A 30 6.72 -18.53 -11.38
N GLN A 31 6.33 -19.75 -11.01
CA GLN A 31 6.08 -20.84 -11.95
C GLN A 31 4.70 -20.77 -12.63
N GLY A 32 3.87 -19.76 -12.30
CA GLY A 32 2.54 -19.60 -12.86
C GLY A 32 1.54 -20.68 -12.45
N ARG A 33 1.76 -21.30 -11.29
CA ARG A 33 0.81 -22.24 -10.66
C ARG A 33 -0.22 -21.52 -9.80
N ALA A 34 0.01 -20.25 -9.50
CA ALA A 34 -0.96 -19.36 -8.89
C ALA A 34 -1.66 -18.50 -9.94
N GLU A 35 -2.98 -18.37 -9.83
CA GLU A 35 -3.77 -17.42 -10.61
C GLU A 35 -3.50 -15.97 -10.19
N ALA A 36 -3.67 -15.04 -11.13
CA ALA A 36 -3.59 -13.61 -10.88
C ALA A 36 -4.66 -13.15 -9.86
N GLY A 37 -4.38 -12.04 -9.16
CA GLY A 37 -5.29 -11.43 -8.18
C GLY A 37 -4.65 -11.22 -6.82
N TYR A 38 -5.47 -10.97 -5.79
CA TYR A 38 -5.00 -10.59 -4.47
C TYR A 38 -4.38 -11.76 -3.70
N VAL A 39 -3.08 -11.65 -3.41
CA VAL A 39 -2.30 -12.69 -2.74
C VAL A 39 -1.46 -12.16 -1.58
N MET A 40 -1.12 -13.05 -0.67
CA MET A 40 -0.10 -12.86 0.35
C MET A 40 1.06 -13.82 0.05
N VAL A 41 2.28 -13.29 -0.02
CA VAL A 41 3.50 -14.05 -0.26
C VAL A 41 4.50 -13.78 0.85
N SER A 42 5.08 -14.83 1.42
CA SER A 42 6.10 -14.71 2.47
C SER A 42 7.50 -14.97 1.92
N GLY A 43 8.48 -14.17 2.34
CA GLY A 43 9.88 -14.36 1.96
C GLY A 43 10.76 -13.20 2.40
N ARG A 44 12.05 -13.24 2.05
CA ARG A 44 12.97 -12.14 2.36
C ARG A 44 12.85 -11.01 1.36
N PHE A 45 12.63 -9.80 1.84
CA PHE A 45 12.57 -8.61 0.98
C PHE A 45 13.97 -8.06 0.70
N LEU A 46 14.31 -8.01 -0.58
CA LEU A 46 15.56 -7.44 -1.08
C LEU A 46 15.22 -6.27 -2.00
N ALA A 47 15.49 -5.05 -1.54
CA ALA A 47 15.22 -3.84 -2.31
C ALA A 47 16.20 -3.66 -3.48
N PHE A 48 15.71 -3.06 -4.57
CA PHE A 48 16.53 -2.63 -5.71
C PHE A 48 16.57 -1.10 -5.79
N GLY A 49 17.76 -0.55 -6.06
CA GLY A 49 17.96 0.88 -6.24
C GLY A 49 17.78 1.71 -4.97
N SER A 50 17.70 3.03 -5.13
CA SER A 50 17.45 3.96 -4.03
C SER A 50 15.93 4.07 -3.75
N TYR A 51 15.56 4.19 -2.46
CA TYR A 51 14.19 4.43 -1.97
C TYR A 51 13.68 5.86 -2.31
N GLN A 52 13.95 6.33 -3.52
CA GLN A 52 13.61 7.67 -4.01
C GLN A 52 12.39 7.65 -4.96
N GLY A 53 12.00 6.47 -5.45
CA GLY A 53 10.91 6.27 -6.41
C GLY A 53 9.85 5.29 -5.92
N LEU A 54 9.25 4.54 -6.85
CA LEU A 54 8.49 3.35 -6.49
C LEU A 54 9.42 2.38 -5.76
N VAL A 55 8.94 1.78 -4.69
CA VAL A 55 9.68 0.73 -4.00
C VAL A 55 9.70 -0.48 -4.92
N ARG A 56 10.90 -0.93 -5.27
CA ARG A 56 11.15 -2.09 -6.12
C ARG A 56 12.06 -3.05 -5.41
N GLY A 57 11.92 -4.33 -5.71
CA GLY A 57 12.76 -5.37 -5.15
C GLY A 57 12.27 -6.76 -5.53
N VAL A 58 12.64 -7.72 -4.71
CA VAL A 58 12.11 -9.09 -4.78
C VAL A 58 11.72 -9.60 -3.40
N ILE A 59 10.75 -10.52 -3.39
CA ILE A 59 10.52 -11.44 -2.28
C ILE A 59 11.18 -12.76 -2.62
N ALA A 60 12.29 -13.04 -1.93
CA ALA A 60 13.09 -14.23 -2.11
C ALA A 60 12.57 -15.38 -1.24
N GLY A 61 12.23 -16.49 -1.89
CA GLY A 61 12.03 -17.80 -1.26
C GLY A 61 13.32 -18.63 -1.30
N ALA A 62 13.20 -19.95 -1.15
CA ALA A 62 14.37 -20.84 -1.09
C ALA A 62 15.17 -20.90 -2.41
N ARG A 63 14.48 -20.93 -3.56
CA ARG A 63 15.10 -21.08 -4.91
C ARG A 63 14.57 -20.10 -5.95
N PHE A 64 13.55 -19.33 -5.59
CA PHE A 64 12.83 -18.44 -6.50
C PHE A 64 12.76 -17.05 -5.87
N ALA A 65 12.66 -16.03 -6.72
CA ALA A 65 12.48 -14.65 -6.31
C ALA A 65 11.33 -14.06 -7.14
N LEU A 66 10.33 -13.51 -6.46
CA LEU A 66 9.20 -12.84 -7.10
C LEU A 66 9.48 -11.32 -7.14
N PRO A 67 9.54 -10.70 -8.33
CA PRO A 67 9.63 -9.25 -8.45
C PRO A 67 8.45 -8.57 -7.76
N VAL A 68 8.74 -7.52 -6.99
CA VAL A 68 7.73 -6.71 -6.32
C VAL A 68 7.89 -5.24 -6.61
N GLU A 69 6.76 -4.54 -6.72
CA GLU A 69 6.70 -3.09 -6.90
C GLU A 69 5.55 -2.51 -6.10
N GLY A 70 5.72 -1.32 -5.51
CA GLY A 70 4.66 -0.62 -4.80
C GLY A 70 5.02 0.83 -4.53
N GLN A 71 4.07 1.60 -3.97
CA GLN A 71 4.33 3.01 -3.68
C GLN A 71 5.36 3.16 -2.55
N VAL A 72 5.05 2.58 -1.40
CA VAL A 72 5.75 2.74 -0.13
C VAL A 72 5.18 1.69 0.84
N PHE A 73 5.97 1.23 1.80
CA PHE A 73 5.47 0.50 2.97
C PHE A 73 5.06 1.51 4.04
N ASP A 74 4.04 1.21 4.83
CA ASP A 74 3.62 2.11 5.91
C ASP A 74 4.54 2.06 7.17
N TYR A 75 5.75 1.54 6.99
CA TYR A 75 6.89 1.42 7.91
C TYR A 75 8.17 1.23 7.08
N ARG A 76 9.35 1.26 7.69
CA ARG A 76 10.62 0.97 7.00
C ARG A 76 11.11 -0.44 7.34
N PRO A 77 10.96 -1.44 6.44
CA PRO A 77 11.51 -2.75 6.70
C PRO A 77 13.05 -2.70 6.73
N GLN A 78 13.66 -3.48 7.61
CA GLN A 78 15.10 -3.69 7.59
C GLN A 78 15.53 -4.37 6.28
N PRO A 79 16.70 -4.03 5.72
CA PRO A 79 17.23 -4.74 4.56
C PRO A 79 17.30 -6.25 4.80
N GLY A 80 16.70 -7.06 3.91
CA GLY A 80 16.70 -8.52 4.03
C GLY A 80 15.70 -9.10 5.04
N ALA A 81 14.84 -8.27 5.63
CA ALA A 81 13.80 -8.72 6.56
C ALA A 81 12.89 -9.79 5.90
N PHE A 82 12.50 -10.79 6.69
CA PHE A 82 11.50 -11.77 6.27
C PHE A 82 10.11 -11.18 6.50
N LEU A 83 9.33 -11.05 5.43
CA LEU A 83 8.06 -10.36 5.42
C LEU A 83 6.94 -11.24 4.83
N GLU A 84 5.72 -11.01 5.29
CA GLU A 84 4.48 -11.32 4.60
C GLU A 84 4.06 -10.11 3.78
N VAL A 85 3.94 -10.28 2.47
CA VAL A 85 3.67 -9.18 1.53
C VAL A 85 2.33 -9.40 0.87
N TRP A 86 1.43 -8.44 1.02
CA TRP A 86 0.11 -8.45 0.42
C TRP A 86 0.09 -7.56 -0.81
N GLY A 87 -0.54 -8.04 -1.89
CA GLY A 87 -0.63 -7.29 -3.13
C GLY A 87 -1.48 -7.97 -4.18
N GLU A 88 -1.44 -7.40 -5.37
CA GLU A 88 -2.03 -7.98 -6.58
C GLU A 88 -0.95 -8.68 -7.41
N LEU A 89 -1.10 -10.00 -7.58
CA LEU A 89 -0.26 -10.80 -8.46
C LEU A 89 -0.73 -10.60 -9.90
N GLU A 90 0.16 -10.08 -10.74
CA GLU A 90 -0.12 -9.76 -12.13
C GLU A 90 0.88 -10.45 -13.05
N ARG A 91 0.43 -10.79 -14.27
CA ARG A 91 1.29 -11.30 -15.33
C ARG A 91 1.62 -10.17 -16.31
N GLY A 92 2.89 -9.78 -16.34
CA GLY A 92 3.44 -8.79 -17.27
C GLY A 92 4.27 -9.44 -18.39
N PRO A 93 4.88 -8.62 -19.27
CA PRO A 93 5.75 -9.09 -20.34
C PRO A 93 7.00 -9.83 -19.80
N ASP A 94 7.52 -9.41 -18.64
CA ASP A 94 8.70 -9.99 -18.01
C ASP A 94 8.37 -11.16 -17.05
N GLY A 95 7.13 -11.64 -17.06
CA GLY A 95 6.64 -12.70 -16.19
C GLY A 95 5.75 -12.20 -15.05
N TRP A 96 5.70 -12.98 -13.97
CA TRP A 96 4.86 -12.68 -12.80
C TRP A 96 5.51 -11.60 -11.92
N ARG A 97 4.70 -10.67 -11.43
CA ARG A 97 5.11 -9.66 -10.46
C ARG A 97 4.02 -9.45 -9.41
N LEU A 98 4.42 -9.05 -8.21
CA LEU A 98 3.49 -8.63 -7.16
C LEU A 98 3.49 -7.11 -7.06
N ARG A 99 2.35 -6.48 -7.35
CA ARG A 99 2.13 -5.08 -6.97
C ARG A 99 1.69 -5.03 -5.52
N PHE A 100 2.63 -4.75 -4.62
CA PHE A 100 2.34 -4.83 -3.20
C PHE A 100 1.53 -3.61 -2.74
N HIS A 101 0.62 -3.86 -1.80
CA HIS A 101 -0.13 -2.86 -1.07
C HIS A 101 0.48 -2.59 0.29
N ASN A 102 1.03 -3.63 0.95
CA ASN A 102 1.82 -3.48 2.16
C ASN A 102 2.63 -4.76 2.47
N ALA A 103 3.45 -4.72 3.53
CA ALA A 103 4.14 -5.88 4.08
C ALA A 103 4.31 -5.79 5.60
N ARG A 104 4.52 -6.93 6.27
CA ARG A 104 4.86 -6.99 7.71
C ARG A 104 5.75 -8.17 8.06
N PRO A 105 6.47 -8.12 9.19
CA PRO A 105 6.96 -9.33 9.84
C PRO A 105 5.81 -10.34 10.05
N PRO A 106 6.07 -11.66 9.93
CA PRO A 106 5.06 -12.68 10.18
C PRO A 106 4.45 -12.55 11.58
N GLY A 107 3.13 -12.76 11.67
CA GLY A 107 2.42 -12.74 12.94
C GLY A 107 2.02 -11.35 13.44
N GLU A 108 2.37 -10.26 12.74
CA GLU A 108 1.75 -8.96 13.01
C GLU A 108 0.29 -8.95 12.55
N ALA A 109 -0.64 -8.73 13.49
CA ALA A 109 -2.09 -8.73 13.24
C ALA A 109 -2.59 -7.59 12.33
N ARG A 110 -1.72 -6.65 11.97
CA ARG A 110 -2.04 -5.53 11.10
C ARG A 110 -1.78 -5.93 9.65
N GLY A 111 -2.83 -6.35 8.95
CA GLY A 111 -2.79 -6.48 7.48
C GLY A 111 -2.56 -5.13 6.79
N PRO A 112 -2.67 -5.07 5.45
CA PRO A 112 -2.73 -3.79 4.74
C PRO A 112 -3.78 -2.94 5.44
N ARG A 113 -3.44 -1.67 5.75
CA ARG A 113 -4.41 -0.81 6.43
C ARG A 113 -5.69 -0.89 5.60
N PRO A 114 -6.87 -1.19 6.20
CA PRO A 114 -8.09 -0.81 5.51
C PRO A 114 -7.91 0.66 5.17
N ALA A 115 -8.33 1.08 3.98
CA ALA A 115 -8.33 2.49 3.58
C ALA A 115 -9.15 3.27 4.61
N GLY A 116 -8.53 3.59 5.74
CA GLY A 116 -9.03 4.55 6.69
C GLY A 116 -9.24 5.77 5.83
N ARG A 117 -10.43 6.35 5.89
CA ARG A 117 -10.66 7.65 5.29
C ARG A 117 -10.33 8.64 6.40
N PRO A 118 -9.05 9.00 6.61
CA PRO A 118 -8.72 10.01 7.59
C PRO A 118 -9.53 11.26 7.29
N ARG A 119 -10.04 11.85 8.36
CA ARG A 119 -10.93 13.00 8.31
C ARG A 119 -10.13 14.28 8.44
N PRO A 120 -10.59 15.38 7.82
CA PRO A 120 -10.07 16.71 8.11
C PRO A 120 -10.00 16.97 9.63
N GLY A 121 -8.89 17.53 10.08
CA GLY A 121 -8.56 17.79 11.49
C GLY A 121 -7.70 16.71 12.16
N GLU A 122 -7.64 15.49 11.61
CA GLU A 122 -6.86 14.40 12.21
C GLU A 122 -5.34 14.64 12.10
N VAL A 123 -4.61 14.28 13.15
CA VAL A 123 -3.15 14.22 13.14
C VAL A 123 -2.73 12.81 12.79
N LEU A 124 -1.91 12.66 11.75
CA LEU A 124 -1.51 11.37 11.20
C LEU A 124 0.01 11.23 11.21
N ARG A 125 0.48 10.01 11.49
CA ARG A 125 1.84 9.54 11.19
C ARG A 125 1.78 8.63 9.97
N VAL A 126 2.34 9.08 8.85
CA VAL A 126 2.20 8.42 7.54
C VAL A 126 3.53 8.28 6.85
N TRP A 127 3.75 7.12 6.21
CA TRP A 127 4.85 6.97 5.26
C TRP A 127 4.35 7.29 3.86
N LEU A 128 5.09 8.15 3.16
CA LEU A 128 4.71 8.68 1.86
C LEU A 128 5.89 8.59 0.91
N ARG A 129 5.61 8.24 -0.35
CA ARG A 129 6.51 8.52 -1.47
C ARG A 129 6.34 9.97 -1.88
N VAL A 130 7.33 10.80 -1.59
CA VAL A 130 7.32 12.24 -1.86
C VAL A 130 7.97 12.56 -3.20
N TYR A 131 7.31 13.39 -4.01
CA TYR A 131 7.82 13.87 -5.29
C TYR A 131 7.22 15.25 -5.62
N SER A 132 7.87 15.98 -6.54
CA SER A 132 7.32 17.25 -7.05
C SER A 132 6.57 17.01 -8.35
N THR A 133 5.38 17.60 -8.50
CA THR A 133 4.71 17.68 -9.80
C THR A 133 5.44 18.72 -10.65
N GLY A 134 5.70 18.42 -11.92
CA GLY A 134 6.24 19.42 -12.86
C GLY A 134 5.21 20.49 -13.23
N GLY A 135 5.65 21.55 -13.90
CA GLY A 135 4.80 22.60 -14.47
C GLY A 135 4.81 23.94 -13.71
N VAL A 136 3.96 24.87 -14.16
CA VAL A 136 3.93 26.28 -13.73
C VAL A 136 3.55 26.45 -12.25
N ALA A 137 2.87 25.47 -11.65
CA ALA A 137 2.56 25.41 -10.23
C ALA A 137 3.06 24.09 -9.64
N ALA A 138 4.38 23.89 -9.63
CA ALA A 138 4.99 22.73 -9.01
C ALA A 138 4.54 22.59 -7.55
N ARG A 139 4.00 21.43 -7.21
CA ARG A 139 3.54 21.09 -5.86
C ARG A 139 4.28 19.87 -5.37
N THR A 140 4.63 19.87 -4.09
CA THR A 140 5.16 18.68 -3.44
C THR A 140 3.99 17.78 -3.04
N VAL A 141 4.04 16.52 -3.51
CA VAL A 141 3.00 15.52 -3.31
C VAL A 141 3.59 14.32 -2.61
N GLY A 142 2.88 13.81 -1.61
CA GLY A 142 3.15 12.53 -0.97
C GLY A 142 2.10 11.51 -1.35
N ARG A 143 2.51 10.32 -1.77
CA ARG A 143 1.60 9.21 -2.07
C ARG A 143 1.77 8.08 -1.05
N SER A 144 0.68 7.66 -0.41
CA SER A 144 0.68 6.57 0.58
C SER A 144 0.68 5.19 -0.07
N GLU A 145 0.78 4.16 0.76
CA GLU A 145 0.80 2.75 0.38
C GLU A 145 -0.47 2.31 -0.39
N ASP A 146 -1.62 2.87 0.00
CA ASP A 146 -2.93 2.65 -0.65
C ASP A 146 -3.12 3.49 -1.93
N GLY A 147 -2.10 4.28 -2.30
CA GLY A 147 -2.11 5.09 -3.50
C GLY A 147 -2.84 6.43 -3.37
N ARG A 148 -3.32 6.82 -2.18
CA ARG A 148 -3.86 8.16 -1.94
C ARG A 148 -2.74 9.21 -2.03
N SER A 149 -3.08 10.35 -2.62
CA SER A 149 -2.15 11.47 -2.81
C SER A 149 -2.52 12.61 -1.89
N PHE A 150 -1.50 13.26 -1.33
CA PHE A 150 -1.62 14.43 -0.48
C PHE A 150 -0.73 15.55 -1.01
N TYR A 151 -1.27 16.75 -1.15
CA TYR A 151 -0.48 17.97 -1.22
C TYR A 151 0.18 18.22 0.13
N LEU A 152 1.51 18.36 0.13
CA LEU A 152 2.31 18.52 1.34
C LEU A 152 2.57 20.00 1.60
N ARG A 153 1.72 20.61 2.43
CA ARG A 153 1.91 22.00 2.88
C ARG A 153 3.02 22.06 3.93
N ASN A 154 3.85 23.09 3.86
CA ASN A 154 5.01 23.34 4.74
C ASN A 154 6.13 22.28 4.68
N TYR A 155 6.05 21.32 3.76
CA TYR A 155 7.13 20.36 3.58
C TYR A 155 8.32 21.00 2.86
N THR A 156 9.48 20.99 3.51
CA THR A 156 10.73 21.57 2.99
C THR A 156 11.80 20.52 2.66
N GLY A 157 11.50 19.23 2.85
CA GLY A 157 12.44 18.15 2.56
C GLY A 157 12.56 17.81 1.06
N GLY A 158 13.52 16.95 0.72
CA GLY A 158 13.70 16.42 -0.64
C GLY A 158 12.74 15.27 -1.01
N PRO A 159 12.73 14.81 -2.27
CA PRO A 159 11.93 13.68 -2.71
C PRO A 159 12.38 12.34 -2.09
N GLY A 160 11.52 11.33 -2.22
CA GLY A 160 11.74 9.94 -1.81
C GLY A 160 10.76 9.48 -0.73
N VAL A 161 11.00 8.29 -0.19
CA VAL A 161 10.15 7.74 0.88
C VAL A 161 10.45 8.44 2.20
N ARG A 162 9.40 8.96 2.86
CA ARG A 162 9.49 9.73 4.10
C ARG A 162 8.39 9.34 5.06
N CYS A 163 8.71 9.28 6.34
CA CYS A 163 7.72 9.25 7.41
C CYS A 163 7.47 10.68 7.86
N LEU A 164 6.22 11.13 7.77
CA LEU A 164 5.79 12.47 8.13
C LEU A 164 4.71 12.42 9.21
N VAL A 165 4.77 13.39 10.11
CA VAL A 165 3.72 13.68 11.08
C VAL A 165 3.12 15.04 10.76
N GLY A 166 1.80 15.12 10.79
CA GLY A 166 1.10 16.34 10.36
C GLY A 166 -0.41 16.24 10.51
N ARG A 167 -1.08 17.34 10.21
CA ARG A 167 -2.54 17.45 10.26
C ARG A 167 -3.12 17.38 8.86
N LEU A 168 -4.14 16.55 8.69
CA LEU A 168 -4.94 16.54 7.47
C LEU A 168 -5.90 17.74 7.50
N LEU A 169 -5.68 18.76 6.67
CA LEU A 169 -6.52 19.97 6.62
C LEU A 169 -7.78 19.75 5.78
N GLU A 170 -7.65 19.02 4.68
CA GLU A 170 -8.72 18.67 3.74
C GLU A 170 -8.54 17.22 3.30
N ALA A 171 -9.41 16.69 2.43
CA ALA A 171 -9.30 15.30 1.96
C ALA A 171 -7.92 14.98 1.31
N ASP A 172 -7.21 15.95 0.78
CA ASP A 172 -5.93 15.76 0.09
C ASP A 172 -4.86 16.79 0.51
N VAL A 173 -5.10 17.63 1.51
CA VAL A 173 -4.11 18.61 2.00
C VAL A 173 -3.55 18.17 3.34
N PHE A 174 -2.27 17.81 3.37
CA PHE A 174 -1.56 17.40 4.58
C PHE A 174 -0.55 18.48 4.98
N GLU A 175 -0.80 19.14 6.11
CA GLU A 175 0.11 20.10 6.69
C GLU A 175 1.16 19.37 7.52
N VAL A 176 2.39 19.37 7.02
CA VAL A 176 3.52 18.68 7.67
C VAL A 176 3.98 19.52 8.86
N ALA A 177 4.02 18.87 10.03
CA ALA A 177 4.60 19.44 11.24
C ALA A 177 6.07 19.02 11.38
N GLU A 178 6.37 17.74 11.18
CA GLU A 178 7.70 17.19 11.35
C GLU A 178 7.90 15.89 10.54
N THR A 179 9.17 15.50 10.39
CA THR A 179 9.56 14.17 9.93
C THR A 179 9.64 13.23 11.12
N CYS A 180 9.21 11.97 10.97
CA CYS A 180 9.40 10.99 12.03
C CYS A 180 10.90 10.79 12.31
N PRO A 181 11.28 10.48 13.56
CA PRO A 181 12.64 10.04 13.86
C PRO A 181 12.98 8.77 13.04
N ASP A 182 14.25 8.62 12.68
CA ASP A 182 14.77 7.38 12.11
C ASP A 182 14.65 6.29 13.19
N GLU A 183 13.62 5.44 13.07
CA GLU A 183 13.44 4.20 13.83
C GLU A 183 14.02 3.00 13.07
#